data_AF-A0A2W5PEQ7-F1
#
_entry.id   AF-A0A2W5PEQ7-F1
#
_cell.length_a   1.000
_cell.length_b   1.000
_cell.length_c   1.000
_cell.angle_alpha   90.00
_cell.angle_beta   90.00
_cell.angle_gamma   90.00
#
_symmetry.space_group_name_H-M   'P 1'
#
loop_
_entity.id
_entity.type
_entity.pdbx_description
1 polymer ?
#
loop_
_entity_poly.entity_id
_entity_poly.type
_entity_poly.pdbx_seq_one_letter_code
_entity_poly.pdbx_strand_id
1 'polypeptide(L)' 'HLEPSMGAEDFSFMLQKKAGAYLRIGQDARGGAFLHNAGYDFNDEILPLGAALHAGLIEQGMPLAGTRSTPAEPAAIAAK' A
#
# COMPACT_ATOMS: atom_id res chain seq x y z
N HIS A 1 -2.13 -9.03 14.62
CA HIS A 1 -3.53 -8.98 14.16
C HIS A 1 -3.99 -7.54 14.31
N LEU A 2 -4.57 -6.94 13.27
CA LEU A 2 -5.07 -5.56 13.33
C LEU A 2 -6.56 -5.64 13.66
N GLU A 3 -6.94 -5.22 14.86
CA GLU A 3 -8.35 -5.18 15.25
C GLU A 3 -9.11 -4.12 14.43
N PRO A 4 -10.36 -4.40 14.02
CA PRO A 4 -11.21 -3.41 13.37
C PRO A 4 -11.34 -2.15 14.22
N SER A 5 -11.28 -0.99 13.57
CA SER A 5 -11.46 0.30 14.24
C SER A 5 -12.93 0.71 14.23
N MET A 6 -13.38 1.34 15.31
CA MET A 6 -14.67 2.05 15.38
C MET A 6 -14.60 3.49 14.84
N GLY A 7 -13.44 3.93 14.33
CA GLY A 7 -13.30 5.23 13.68
C GLY A 7 -14.12 5.30 12.40
N ALA A 8 -14.80 6.42 12.19
CA ALA A 8 -15.54 6.67 10.95
C ALA A 8 -14.61 7.17 9.85
N GLU A 9 -14.86 6.73 8.61
CA GLU A 9 -14.11 7.15 7.43
C GLU A 9 -15.02 7.14 6.19
N ASP A 10 -15.05 8.24 5.43
CA ASP A 10 -15.98 8.43 4.32
C ASP A 10 -15.60 7.61 3.07
N PHE A 11 -14.36 7.11 3.00
CA PHE A 11 -13.93 6.13 2.00
C PHE A 11 -14.84 4.88 1.94
N SER A 12 -15.52 4.56 3.04
CA SER A 12 -16.55 3.52 3.08
C SER A 12 -17.65 3.70 2.03
N PHE A 13 -18.05 4.93 1.71
CA PHE A 13 -19.03 5.20 0.66
C PHE A 13 -18.50 4.85 -0.74
N MET A 14 -17.19 5.02 -0.98
CA MET A 14 -16.56 4.58 -2.24
C MET A 14 -16.60 3.06 -2.38
N LEU A 15 -16.31 2.35 -1.27
CA LEU A 15 -16.30 0.89 -1.22
C LEU A 15 -17.70 0.26 -1.38
N GLN A 16 -18.77 1.00 -1.09
CA GLN A 16 -20.14 0.58 -1.42
C GLN A 16 -20.42 0.57 -2.93
N LYS A 17 -19.65 1.31 -3.73
CA LYS A 17 -19.89 1.47 -5.18
C LYS A 17 -18.97 0.59 -6.03
N LYS A 18 -17.74 0.35 -5.56
CA LYS A 18 -16.75 -0.43 -6.30
C LYS A 18 -15.91 -1.24 -5.33
N ALA A 19 -15.58 -2.48 -5.73
CA ALA A 19 -14.61 -3.27 -5.02
C ALA A 19 -13.29 -2.49 -4.90
N GLY A 20 -12.79 -2.37 -3.67
CA GLY A 20 -11.59 -1.63 -3.33
C GLY A 20 -11.07 -2.07 -1.97
N ALA A 21 -9.97 -1.45 -1.54
CA ALA A 21 -9.33 -1.74 -0.27
C ALA A 21 -8.97 -0.43 0.44
N TYR A 22 -9.16 -0.41 1.76
CA TYR A 22 -8.65 0.63 2.65
C TYR A 22 -7.55 0.02 3.52
N LEU A 23 -6.40 0.68 3.60
CA LEU A 23 -5.20 0.15 4.24
C LEU A 23 -4.67 1.14 5.26
N ARG A 24 -4.01 0.62 6.30
CA ARG A 24 -3.27 1.42 7.30
C ARG A 24 -1.79 1.13 7.15
N ILE A 25 -0.98 2.19 7.05
CA ILE A 25 0.48 2.10 7.11
C ILE A 25 0.90 2.55 8.50
N GLY A 26 1.67 1.72 9.19
CA GLY A 26 2.22 2.10 10.49
C GLY A 26 3.34 3.13 10.32
N GLN A 27 3.30 4.20 11.11
CA GLN A 27 4.31 5.28 11.06
C GLN A 27 5.18 5.34 12.33
N ASP A 28 5.16 4.27 13.14
CA ASP A 28 5.77 4.21 14.47
C ASP A 28 5.23 5.24 15.48
N ALA A 29 4.26 4.83 16.30
CA ALA A 29 3.66 5.68 17.34
C ALA A 29 4.32 5.52 18.72
N ARG A 30 5.46 4.82 18.83
CA ARG A 30 6.10 4.59 20.13
C ARG A 30 6.59 5.91 20.72
N GLY A 31 6.00 6.31 21.84
CA GLY A 31 6.32 7.58 22.51
C GLY A 31 5.63 8.82 21.92
N GLY A 32 4.83 8.64 20.87
CA GLY A 32 4.03 9.71 20.26
C GLY A 32 2.57 9.72 20.72
N ALA A 33 1.76 10.58 20.11
CA ALA A 33 0.32 10.64 20.31
C ALA A 33 -0.45 10.04 19.12
N PHE A 34 -1.69 9.60 19.35
CA PHE A 34 -2.57 9.12 18.28
C PHE A 34 -3.27 10.29 17.56
N LEU A 35 -3.86 9.98 16.41
CA LEU A 35 -4.66 10.92 15.62
C LEU A 35 -5.76 11.58 16.48
N HIS A 36 -6.07 12.86 16.22
CA HIS A 36 -6.90 13.75 17.05
C HIS A 36 -6.30 14.28 18.35
N ASN A 37 -5.05 13.96 18.68
CA ASN A 37 -4.33 14.58 19.79
C ASN A 37 -3.56 15.84 19.33
N ALA A 38 -3.51 16.90 20.15
CA ALA A 38 -2.78 18.14 19.82
C ALA A 38 -1.25 17.97 19.76
N GLY A 39 -0.71 16.96 20.46
CA GLY A 39 0.69 16.56 20.39
C GLY A 39 0.97 15.50 19.34
N TYR A 40 0.05 15.28 18.39
CA TYR A 40 0.30 14.40 17.26
C TYR A 40 1.38 15.01 16.37
N ASP A 41 2.43 14.23 16.12
CA ASP A 41 3.53 14.56 15.24
C ASP A 41 3.65 13.48 14.17
N PHE A 42 3.67 13.88 12.91
CA PHE A 42 3.66 12.94 11.79
C PHE A 42 5.09 12.50 11.48
N ASN A 43 5.33 11.20 11.36
CA ASN A 43 6.64 10.70 11.00
C ASN A 43 6.91 10.84 9.49
N ASP A 44 7.58 11.90 9.08
CA ASP A 44 7.94 12.17 7.67
C ASP A 44 8.80 11.06 7.02
N GLU A 45 9.52 10.26 7.81
CA GLU A 45 10.32 9.14 7.28
C GLU A 45 9.45 8.05 6.63
N ILE A 46 8.14 8.03 6.90
CA ILE A 46 7.20 7.08 6.28
C ILE A 46 6.80 7.46 4.85
N LEU A 47 7.00 8.73 4.46
CA LEU A 47 6.52 9.24 3.16
C LEU A 47 7.07 8.44 1.97
N PRO A 48 8.38 8.10 1.90
CA PRO A 48 8.90 7.30 0.78
C PRO A 48 8.27 5.91 0.72
N LEU A 49 8.03 5.26 1.87
CA LEU A 49 7.39 3.94 1.91
C LEU A 49 5.94 4.01 1.45
N GLY A 50 5.18 5.00 1.93
CA GLY A 50 3.78 5.19 1.53
C GLY A 50 3.62 5.48 0.04
N ALA A 51 4.49 6.33 -0.51
CA ALA A 51 4.52 6.63 -1.94
C ALA A 51 4.88 5.40 -2.77
N ALA A 52 5.94 4.67 -2.39
CA ALA A 52 6.36 3.46 -3.08
C ALA A 52 5.29 2.35 -3.03
N LEU A 53 4.60 2.17 -1.90
CA LEU A 53 3.48 1.23 -1.79
C LEU A 53 2.38 1.58 -2.80
N HIS A 54 1.96 2.85 -2.84
CA HIS A 54 0.88 3.27 -3.73
C HIS A 54 1.29 3.14 -5.21
N ALA A 55 2.50 3.59 -5.57
CA ALA A 55 3.03 3.44 -6.92
C ALA A 55 3.11 1.97 -7.34
N GLY A 56 3.68 1.10 -6.50
CA GLY A 56 3.80 -0.32 -6.79
C GLY A 56 2.44 -1.03 -6.97
N LEU A 57 1.43 -0.67 -6.18
CA LEU A 57 0.06 -1.19 -6.38
C LEU A 57 -0.51 -0.82 -7.74
N ILE A 58 -0.27 0.41 -8.21
CA ILE A 58 -0.72 0.86 -9.53
C ILE A 58 0.08 0.21 -10.65
N GLU A 59 1.41 0.16 -10.53
CA GLU A 59 2.28 -0.49 -11.53
C GLU A 59 1.93 -1.97 -11.74
N GLN A 60 1.61 -2.68 -10.66
CA GLN A 60 1.20 -4.09 -10.71
C GLN A 60 -0.26 -4.26 -11.16
N GLY A 61 -1.17 -3.40 -10.67
CA GLY A 61 -2.60 -3.51 -10.95
C GLY A 61 -3.04 -2.93 -12.29
N MET A 62 -2.24 -2.04 -12.87
CA MET A 62 -2.51 -1.33 -14.12
C MET A 62 -1.25 -1.25 -15.02
N PRO A 63 -0.75 -2.39 -15.52
CA PRO A 63 0.42 -2.40 -16.39
C PRO A 63 0.14 -1.63 -17.69
N LEU A 64 1.11 -0.82 -18.12
CA LEU A 64 1.04 -0.11 -19.40
C LEU A 64 0.96 -1.13 -20.55
N ALA A 65 0.16 -0.80 -21.57
CA ALA A 65 0.03 -1.61 -22.77
C ALA A 65 1.36 -1.58 -23.57
N GLY A 66 2.29 -2.45 -23.19
CA GLY A 66 3.62 -2.54 -23.79
C GLY A 66 4.60 -3.43 -23.01
N THR A 67 4.38 -3.63 -21.71
CA THR A 67 5.21 -4.51 -20.85
C THR A 67 4.46 -5.77 -20.47
N ARG A 68 4.03 -6.57 -21.46
CA ARG A 68 3.90 -8.00 -21.20
C ARG A 68 5.32 -8.55 -21.23
N SER A 69 5.91 -8.77 -20.05
CA SER A 69 7.08 -9.64 -19.95
C SER A 69 6.70 -10.94 -20.63
N THR A 70 7.33 -11.23 -21.77
CA THR A 70 7.39 -12.57 -22.32
C THR A 70 7.79 -13.50 -21.17
N PRO A 71 7.15 -14.68 -21.00
CA PRO A 71 7.64 -15.66 -20.04
C PRO A 71 9.12 -15.87 -20.34
N ALA A 72 9.98 -15.72 -19.33
CA ALA A 72 11.38 -16.06 -19.49
C ALA A 72 11.44 -17.51 -19.99
N GLU A 73 12.05 -17.71 -21.16
CA GLU A 73 12.35 -19.06 -21.64
C GLU A 73 13.08 -19.81 -20.52
N PRO A 74 12.76 -21.10 -20.28
CA PRO A 74 13.54 -21.88 -19.35
C PRO A 74 14.99 -21.87 -19.85
N ALA A 75 15.89 -21.31 -19.04
CA ALA A 75 17.32 -21.30 -19.31
C ALA A 75 17.72 -22.73 -19.68
N ALA A 76 18.14 -22.92 -20.93
CA ALA A 76 18.63 -24.19 -21.42
C ALA A 76 19.70 -24.67 -20.44
N ILE A 77 19.39 -25.75 -19.72
CA ILE A 77 20.35 -26.47 -18.89
C ILE A 77 21.35 -27.05 -19.89
N ALA A 78 22.44 -26.31 -20.12
CA ALA A 78 23.53 -26.75 -20.95
C ALA A 78 24.18 -27.95 -20.26
N ALA A 79 23.91 -29.14 -20.81
CA ALA A 79 24.64 -30.34 -20.48
C ALA A 79 26.11 -30.15 -20.82
N LYS A 80 26.97 -30.18 -19.80
CA LYS A 80 28.32 -30.73 -19.89
C LYS A 80 28.78 -31.24 -18.54
#